data_AF-A0A3G2JMZ2-F1
#
_entry.id   AF-A0A3G2JMZ2-F1
#
_cell.length_a   1.000
_cell.length_b   1.000
_cell.length_c   1.000
_cell.angle_alpha   90.00
_cell.angle_beta   90.00
_cell.angle_gamma   90.00
#
_symmetry.space_group_name_H-M   'P 1'
#
loop_
_entity.id
_entity.type
_entity.pdbx_description
1 polymer ?
#
loop_
_entity_poly.entity_id
_entity_poly.type
_entity_poly.pdbx_seq_one_letter_code
_entity_poly.pdbx_strand_id
1 'polypeptide(L)'
;MKGFAGFDRKQDCVLVIRDSDIVTAALREALAGAPPEERPGLERALATVAATADATEERLRARWVRSRLADAGFTGDITSVAALRALRRAEPRLSLLAAVLLQRQAVAHPE
;
A
#
# COMPACT_ATOMS: atom_id res chain seq x y z
N MET A 1 14.31 -10.48 -14.46
CA MET A 1 14.33 -9.27 -13.61
C MET A 1 15.12 -8.19 -14.33
N LYS A 2 14.45 -7.18 -14.91
CA LYS A 2 15.18 -6.01 -15.46
C LYS A 2 15.62 -5.17 -14.25
N GLY A 3 16.94 -5.10 -14.06
CA GLY A 3 17.54 -4.39 -12.95
C GLY A 3 17.13 -2.92 -12.90
N PHE A 4 17.14 -2.39 -11.68
CA PHE A 4 16.87 -1.00 -11.28
C PHE A 4 17.91 0.00 -11.84
N ALA A 5 18.12 -0.01 -13.16
CA ALA A 5 19.03 0.90 -13.82
C ALA A 5 18.34 2.24 -14.13
N GLY A 6 18.45 3.19 -13.19
CA GLY A 6 18.26 4.61 -13.44
C GLY A 6 17.24 5.29 -12.52
N PHE A 7 17.72 5.79 -11.37
CA PHE A 7 16.92 6.62 -10.43
C PHE A 7 16.52 8.00 -10.97
N ASP A 8 17.00 8.37 -12.16
CA ASP A 8 16.70 9.66 -12.82
C ASP A 8 15.53 9.59 -13.81
N ARG A 9 15.07 8.38 -14.15
CA ARG A 9 13.92 8.20 -15.06
C ARG A 9 12.61 8.16 -14.28
N LYS A 10 11.55 8.66 -14.93
CA LYS A 10 10.19 8.50 -14.44
C LYS A 10 9.92 7.02 -14.19
N GLN A 11 9.37 6.70 -13.02
CA GLN A 11 9.08 5.34 -12.59
C GLN A 11 7.70 4.95 -13.10
N ASP A 12 7.64 3.77 -13.73
CA ASP A 12 6.39 3.18 -14.24
C ASP A 12 5.68 2.29 -13.21
N CYS A 13 6.23 2.17 -11.98
CA CYS A 13 5.66 1.32 -10.96
C CYS A 13 5.74 1.95 -9.56
N VAL A 14 4.76 1.58 -8.73
CA VAL A 14 4.80 1.75 -7.27
C VAL A 14 5.00 0.37 -6.69
N LEU A 15 6.16 0.18 -6.03
CA LEU A 15 6.51 -1.06 -5.36
C LEU A 15 5.78 -1.14 -4.03
N VAL A 16 5.13 -2.28 -3.80
CA VAL A 16 4.51 -2.59 -2.52
C VAL A 16 5.50 -3.46 -1.76
N ILE A 17 6.00 -2.96 -0.63
CA ILE A 17 6.85 -3.71 0.29
C ILE A 17 5.96 -4.15 1.44
N ARG A 18 6.00 -5.44 1.79
CA ARG A 18 5.21 -6.01 2.89
C ARG A 18 6.12 -6.80 3.81
N ASP A 19 6.02 -6.50 5.10
CA ASP A 19 6.66 -7.28 6.16
C ASP A 19 5.63 -8.17 6.88
N SER A 20 4.41 -8.28 6.36
CA SER A 20 3.32 -9.06 6.99
C SER A 20 3.73 -10.51 7.24
N ASP A 21 4.51 -11.12 6.34
CA ASP A 21 4.99 -12.50 6.50
C ASP A 21 6.02 -12.62 7.63
N ILE A 22 6.94 -11.64 7.73
CA ILE A 22 7.94 -11.57 8.80
C ILE A 22 7.25 -11.37 10.15
N VAL A 23 6.30 -10.43 10.22
CA VAL A 23 5.52 -10.16 11.44
C VAL A 23 4.69 -11.37 11.83
N THR A 24 4.06 -12.05 10.86
CA THR A 24 3.29 -13.27 11.12
C THR A 24 4.19 -14.38 11.67
N ALA A 25 5.40 -14.55 11.13
CA ALA A 25 6.36 -15.53 11.64
C ALA A 25 6.77 -15.22 13.09
N ALA A 26 7.13 -13.97 13.38
CA ALA A 26 7.49 -13.54 14.73
C ALA A 26 6.35 -13.73 15.76
N LEU A 27 5.10 -13.45 15.36
CA LEU A 27 3.94 -13.65 16.23
C LEU A 27 3.64 -15.14 16.48
N ARG A 28 3.86 -16.02 15.49
CA ARG A 28 3.72 -17.47 15.68
C ARG A 28 4.76 -18.02 16.64
N GLU A 29 6.01 -17.55 16.53
CA GLU A 29 7.08 -17.92 17.46
C GLU A 29 6.77 -17.44 18.88
N ALA A 30 6.34 -16.19 19.05
CA ALA A 30 5.91 -15.66 20.34
C ALA A 30 4.76 -16.50 20.94
N LEU A 31 3.74 -16.85 20.14
CA LEU A 31 2.60 -17.65 20.60
C LEU A 31 3.00 -19.09 21.00
N ALA A 32 4.05 -19.65 20.39
CA ALA A 32 4.55 -20.97 20.75
C ALA A 32 5.18 -20.98 22.16
N GLY A 33 5.81 -19.87 22.57
CA GLY A 33 6.42 -19.71 23.91
C GLY A 33 5.54 -19.00 24.94
N ALA A 34 4.38 -18.47 24.55
CA ALA A 34 3.59 -17.59 25.40
C ALA A 34 2.86 -18.32 26.55
N PRO A 35 2.85 -17.73 27.77
CA PRO A 35 2.07 -18.25 28.87
C PRO A 35 0.57 -18.05 28.62
N PRO A 36 -0.32 -18.83 29.28
CA PRO A 36 -1.76 -18.86 28.98
C PRO A 36 -2.45 -17.49 28.99
N GLU A 37 -1.96 -16.56 29.80
CA GLU A 37 -2.52 -15.22 29.97
C GLU A 37 -2.31 -14.33 28.73
N GLU A 38 -1.22 -14.55 27.99
CA GLU A 38 -0.85 -13.75 26.81
C GLU A 38 -1.38 -14.35 25.49
N ARG A 39 -1.69 -15.65 25.48
CA ARG A 39 -2.13 -16.37 24.26
C ARG A 39 -3.35 -15.72 23.58
N PRO A 40 -4.43 -15.32 24.28
CA PRO A 40 -5.58 -14.70 23.62
C PRO A 40 -5.23 -13.37 22.95
N GLY A 41 -4.26 -12.63 23.49
CA GLY A 41 -3.78 -11.39 22.90
C GLY A 41 -3.01 -11.65 21.60
N LEU A 42 -2.09 -12.61 21.62
CA LEU A 42 -1.27 -12.99 20.47
C LEU A 42 -2.09 -13.64 19.34
N GLU A 43 -3.11 -14.43 19.67
CA GLU A 43 -4.05 -14.99 18.70
C GLU A 43 -4.86 -13.89 18.00
N ARG A 44 -5.33 -12.88 18.75
CA ARG A 44 -5.98 -11.70 18.15
C ARG A 44 -5.03 -10.88 17.28
N ALA A 45 -3.77 -10.74 17.70
CA ALA A 45 -2.74 -10.05 16.92
C ALA A 45 -2.50 -10.78 15.58
N LEU A 46 -2.36 -12.11 15.61
CA LEU A 46 -2.23 -12.94 14.42
C LEU A 46 -3.43 -12.82 13.48
N ALA A 47 -4.65 -12.86 14.01
CA ALA A 47 -5.86 -12.69 13.21
C ALA A 47 -5.91 -11.31 12.53
N THR A 48 -5.47 -10.27 13.24
CA THR A 48 -5.39 -8.91 12.70
C THR A 48 -4.37 -8.81 11.58
N VAL A 49 -3.17 -9.35 11.77
CA VAL A 49 -2.12 -9.35 10.73
C VAL A 49 -2.55 -10.16 9.51
N ALA A 50 -3.16 -11.34 9.69
CA ALA A 50 -3.67 -12.15 8.59
C ALA A 50 -4.70 -11.37 7.74
N ALA A 51 -5.65 -10.69 8.36
CA ALA A 51 -6.63 -9.85 7.66
C ALA A 51 -5.97 -8.72 6.84
N THR A 52 -4.83 -8.20 7.28
CA THR A 52 -4.06 -7.19 6.52
C THR A 52 -3.22 -7.79 5.39
N ALA A 53 -2.71 -9.00 5.57
CA ALA A 53 -1.91 -9.71 4.57
C ALA A 53 -2.73 -10.06 3.32
N ASP A 54 -4.03 -10.35 3.50
CA ASP A 54 -4.97 -10.70 2.43
C ASP A 54 -5.32 -9.53 1.49
N ALA A 55 -4.87 -8.30 1.77
CA ALA A 55 -5.07 -7.18 0.87
C ALA A 55 -4.36 -7.42 -0.48
N THR A 56 -5.06 -7.26 -1.61
CA THR A 56 -4.41 -7.32 -2.93
C THR A 56 -3.48 -6.11 -3.14
N GLU A 57 -2.47 -6.24 -4.00
CA GLU A 57 -1.60 -5.10 -4.33
C GLU A 57 -2.40 -3.91 -4.88
N GLU A 58 -3.45 -4.14 -5.67
CA GLU A 58 -4.26 -3.06 -6.22
C GLU A 58 -4.98 -2.28 -5.13
N ARG A 59 -5.50 -2.96 -4.09
CA ARG A 59 -6.12 -2.31 -2.93
C ARG A 59 -5.11 -1.47 -2.14
N LEU A 60 -3.88 -1.95 -1.97
CA LEU A 60 -2.83 -1.19 -1.29
C LEU A 60 -2.40 0.04 -2.10
N ARG A 61 -2.24 -0.12 -3.42
CA ARG A 61 -1.97 1.00 -4.34
C ARG A 61 -3.11 2.02 -4.34
N ALA A 62 -4.36 1.57 -4.35
CA ALA A 62 -5.54 2.43 -4.24
C ALA A 62 -5.53 3.29 -2.97
N ARG A 63 -5.28 2.67 -1.81
CA ARG A 63 -5.14 3.37 -0.52
C ARG A 63 -3.97 4.36 -0.55
N TRP A 64 -2.83 3.95 -1.10
CA TRP A 64 -1.66 4.82 -1.25
C TRP A 64 -1.99 6.07 -2.09
N VAL A 65 -2.71 5.93 -3.21
CA VAL A 65 -3.15 7.09 -4.03
C VAL A 65 -4.00 8.05 -3.21
N ARG A 66 -4.99 7.55 -2.45
CA ARG A 66 -5.85 8.39 -1.61
C ARG A 66 -5.06 9.12 -0.54
N SER A 67 -4.17 8.42 0.16
CA SER A 67 -3.26 9.03 1.14
C SER A 67 -2.43 10.14 0.52
N ARG A 68 -1.82 9.92 -0.66
CA ARG A 68 -1.03 10.95 -1.35
C ARG A 68 -1.85 12.17 -1.76
N LEU A 69 -3.08 11.96 -2.21
CA LEU A 69 -3.99 13.05 -2.54
C LEU A 69 -4.41 13.84 -1.29
N ALA A 70 -4.72 13.15 -0.19
CA ALA A 70 -5.05 13.78 1.08
C ALA A 70 -3.86 14.59 1.65
N ASP A 71 -2.65 14.03 1.61
CA ASP A 71 -1.41 14.71 2.03
C ASP A 71 -1.14 15.96 1.17
N ALA A 72 -1.53 15.92 -0.12
CA ALA A 72 -1.45 17.06 -1.04
C ALA A 72 -2.63 18.05 -0.89
N GLY A 73 -3.55 17.82 0.04
CA GLY A 73 -4.73 18.66 0.29
C GLY A 73 -5.79 18.59 -0.83
N PHE A 74 -5.76 17.56 -1.68
CA PHE A 74 -6.72 17.40 -2.76
C PHE A 74 -8.01 16.73 -2.26
N THR A 75 -9.13 17.44 -2.37
CA THR A 75 -10.46 16.98 -1.91
C THR A 75 -11.47 16.79 -3.05
N GLY A 76 -11.03 16.91 -4.30
CA GLY A 76 -11.89 16.79 -5.48
C GLY A 76 -12.14 15.33 -5.90
N ASP A 77 -12.84 15.17 -7.02
CA ASP A 77 -13.11 13.85 -7.60
C ASP A 77 -11.80 13.15 -8.04
N ILE A 78 -11.59 11.93 -7.54
CA ILE A 78 -10.45 11.08 -7.87
C ILE A 78 -10.38 10.71 -9.34
N THR A 79 -11.51 10.73 -10.09
CA THR A 79 -11.52 10.45 -11.54
C THR A 79 -10.99 11.64 -12.37
N SER A 80 -10.87 12.82 -11.77
CA SER A 80 -10.54 14.05 -12.48
C SER A 80 -9.06 14.11 -12.92
N VAL A 81 -8.80 14.86 -13.99
CA VAL A 81 -7.43 15.22 -14.39
C VAL A 81 -6.74 16.04 -13.30
N ALA A 82 -7.50 16.76 -12.47
CA ALA A 82 -6.96 17.50 -11.33
C ALA A 82 -6.35 16.56 -10.28
N ALA A 83 -7.00 15.43 -9.99
CA ALA A 83 -6.45 14.39 -9.11
C ALA A 83 -5.14 13.82 -9.68
N LEU A 84 -5.11 13.51 -10.98
CA LEU A 84 -3.91 13.00 -11.65
C LEU A 84 -2.74 14.01 -11.58
N ARG A 85 -3.04 15.30 -11.75
CA ARG A 85 -2.05 16.38 -11.60
C ARG A 85 -1.58 16.52 -10.16
N ALA A 86 -2.48 16.46 -9.19
CA ALA A 86 -2.15 16.51 -7.77
C ALA A 86 -1.23 15.33 -7.39
N LEU A 87 -1.57 14.11 -7.80
CA LEU A 87 -0.75 12.92 -7.55
C LEU A 87 0.66 13.05 -8.14
N ARG A 88 0.79 13.51 -9.39
CA ARG A 88 2.10 13.69 -10.03
C ARG A 88 2.92 14.87 -9.49
N ARG A 89 2.26 15.85 -8.87
CA ARG A 89 2.95 16.93 -8.12
C ARG A 89 3.46 16.42 -6.79
N ALA A 90 2.65 15.63 -6.07
CA ALA A 90 3.05 14.98 -4.83
C ALA A 90 4.17 13.95 -5.04
N GLU A 91 4.16 13.27 -6.20
CA GLU A 91 5.14 12.25 -6.56
C GLU A 91 5.81 12.59 -7.91
N PRO A 92 6.82 13.49 -7.92
CA PRO A 92 7.42 14.01 -9.14
C PRO A 92 8.07 12.95 -10.02
N ARG A 93 8.49 11.81 -9.46
CA ARG A 93 9.11 10.71 -10.22
C ARG A 93 8.09 9.82 -10.90
N LEU A 94 6.80 9.96 -10.63
CA LEU A 94 5.77 9.12 -11.22
C LEU A 94 5.59 9.45 -12.72
N SER A 95 5.65 8.43 -13.56
CA SER A 95 5.31 8.58 -14.98
C SER A 95 3.81 8.87 -15.13
N LEU A 96 3.42 9.46 -16.28
CA LEU A 96 2.00 9.69 -16.55
C LEU A 96 1.23 8.37 -16.65
N LEU A 97 1.84 7.35 -17.28
CA LEU A 97 1.25 6.02 -17.41
C LEU A 97 1.00 5.38 -16.04
N ALA A 98 2.00 5.40 -15.16
CA ALA A 98 1.85 4.88 -13.80
C ALA A 98 0.74 5.61 -13.04
N ALA A 99 0.70 6.94 -13.12
CA ALA A 99 -0.32 7.74 -12.47
C ALA A 99 -1.74 7.37 -12.93
N VAL A 100 -1.94 7.13 -14.23
CA VAL A 100 -3.24 6.72 -14.79
C VAL A 100 -3.62 5.31 -14.33
N LEU A 101 -2.68 4.37 -14.32
CA LEU A 101 -2.94 3.00 -13.84
C LEU A 101 -3.32 3.00 -12.35
N LEU A 102 -2.60 3.77 -11.54
CA LEU A 102 -2.86 3.94 -10.11
C LEU A 102 -4.22 4.59 -9.85
N GLN A 103 -4.59 5.61 -10.62
CA GLN A 103 -5.92 6.23 -10.55
C GLN A 103 -7.02 5.21 -10.87
N ARG A 104 -6.84 4.39 -11.92
CA ARG A 104 -7.80 3.32 -12.26
C ARG A 104 -7.95 2.28 -11.14
N GLN A 105 -6.84 1.87 -10.53
CA GLN A 105 -6.87 0.97 -9.36
C GLN A 105 -7.62 1.61 -8.19
N ALA A 106 -7.39 2.89 -7.93
CA ALA A 106 -8.12 3.61 -6.88
C ALA A 106 -9.63 3.66 -7.17
N VAL A 107 -10.04 3.92 -8.41
CA VAL A 107 -11.46 3.90 -8.81
C VAL A 107 -12.07 2.49 -8.69
N ALA A 108 -11.34 1.44 -9.10
CA ALA A 108 -11.82 0.06 -9.05
C ALA A 108 -11.92 -0.50 -7.62
N HIS A 109 -11.21 0.10 -6.65
CA HIS A 109 -11.21 -0.30 -5.25
C HIS A 109 -11.60 0.87 -4.34
N PRO A 110 -12.90 1.21 -4.25
CA PRO A 110 -13.40 2.16 -3.26
C PRO A 110 -13.14 1.66 -1.82
N GLU A 111 -13.06 2.60 -0.88
CA GLU A 111 -13.00 2.32 0.56
C GLU A 111 -14.39 2.07 1.13
#